data_AF-A0A928QN34-F1
#
_entry.id   AF-A0A928QN34-F1
#
_cell.length_a   1.000
_cell.length_b   1.000
_cell.length_c   1.000
_cell.angle_alpha   90.00
_cell.angle_beta   90.00
_cell.angle_gamma   90.00
#
_symmetry.space_group_name_H-M   'P 1'
#
loop_
_entity.id
_entity.type
_entity.pdbx_description
1 polymer ?
#
loop_
_entity_poly.entity_id
_entity_poly.type
_entity_poly.pdbx_seq_one_letter_code
_entity_poly.pdbx_strand_id
1 'polypeptide(L)'
;MDRKVLEKMNYGVFVVGTQYQGKRVGCVVNSFAQVTSNLPQKFTITLNRDNETCKALLETGTFAVTLAGKDCPKELINLFGYKSSRVTDKFAGYETFTDSQGNPFVKEGMVARVTCKVVDTMDVGRYVLFLCDGVDGEILGEGRMLTVDEFLGKGAAAVPPTATVYRTLEEVGSWVCPWCGFVYHGEKLPEGYVCPLCGCPGEKFIRKEGE
;
A
#
# COMPACT_ATOMS: atom_id res chain seq x y z
N MET A 1 11.98 -2.46 22.04
CA MET A 1 10.50 -2.40 22.16
C MET A 1 9.96 -3.79 21.90
N ASP A 2 9.03 -4.28 22.73
CA ASP A 2 8.34 -5.54 22.44
C ASP A 2 7.51 -5.38 21.15
N ARG A 3 7.84 -6.17 20.13
CA ARG A 3 7.21 -6.08 18.80
C ARG A 3 5.75 -6.56 18.82
N LYS A 4 5.34 -7.38 19.81
CA LYS A 4 3.94 -7.82 19.98
C LYS A 4 2.98 -6.67 20.24
N VAL A 5 3.47 -5.51 20.68
CA VAL A 5 2.68 -4.28 20.79
C VAL A 5 2.12 -3.86 19.42
N LEU A 6 2.90 -4.02 18.34
CA LEU A 6 2.48 -3.63 16.99
C LEU A 6 1.39 -4.54 16.42
N GLU A 7 1.29 -5.78 16.91
CA GLU A 7 0.20 -6.71 16.55
C GLU A 7 -1.15 -6.28 17.13
N LYS A 8 -1.16 -5.44 18.18
CA LYS A 8 -2.40 -4.91 18.77
C LYS A 8 -2.93 -3.67 18.03
N MET A 9 -2.14 -3.10 17.14
CA MET A 9 -2.55 -1.95 16.32
C MET A 9 -3.20 -2.44 15.03
N ASN A 10 -4.32 -1.84 14.62
CA ASN A 10 -4.97 -2.11 13.34
C ASN A 10 -5.05 -0.85 12.49
N TYR A 11 -5.03 -1.04 11.17
CA TYR A 11 -4.91 0.03 10.18
C TYR A 11 -5.85 -0.24 9.01
N GLY A 12 -6.20 0.81 8.29
CA GLY A 12 -6.91 0.69 7.01
C GLY A 12 -6.00 0.23 5.88
N VAL A 13 -6.62 -0.24 4.80
CA VAL A 13 -5.96 -0.48 3.52
C VAL A 13 -6.41 0.59 2.53
N PHE A 14 -5.45 1.31 1.98
CA PHE A 14 -5.69 2.43 1.07
C PHE A 14 -4.86 2.28 -0.21
N VAL A 15 -5.37 2.78 -1.33
CA VAL A 15 -4.60 2.92 -2.57
C VAL A 15 -4.38 4.41 -2.85
N VAL A 16 -3.12 4.78 -3.04
CA VAL A 16 -2.72 6.13 -3.41
C VAL A 16 -2.51 6.17 -4.91
N GLY A 17 -2.97 7.23 -5.56
CA GLY A 17 -2.72 7.51 -6.98
C GLY A 17 -2.32 8.96 -7.21
N THR A 18 -1.35 9.18 -8.08
CA THR A 18 -0.90 10.52 -8.52
C THR A 18 -0.45 10.45 -9.98
N GLN A 19 -0.56 11.57 -10.69
CA GLN A 19 -0.09 11.70 -12.06
C GLN A 19 1.32 12.32 -12.06
N TYR A 20 2.32 11.57 -12.52
CA TYR A 20 3.72 11.98 -12.47
C TYR A 20 4.38 11.84 -13.84
N GLN A 21 4.84 12.95 -14.42
CA GLN A 21 5.53 12.99 -15.71
C GLN A 21 4.77 12.24 -16.83
N GLY A 22 3.45 12.42 -16.90
CA GLY A 22 2.58 11.74 -17.88
C GLY A 22 2.26 10.28 -17.56
N LYS A 23 2.75 9.73 -16.45
CA LYS A 23 2.48 8.36 -15.99
C LYS A 23 1.56 8.34 -14.77
N ARG A 24 0.73 7.31 -14.68
CA ARG A 24 -0.08 7.01 -13.51
C ARG A 24 0.76 6.22 -12.51
N VAL A 25 0.92 6.76 -11.31
CA VAL A 25 1.75 6.18 -10.25
C VAL A 25 0.90 5.97 -9.02
N GLY A 26 1.02 4.82 -8.37
CA GLY A 26 0.27 4.56 -7.15
C GLY A 26 0.83 3.43 -6.31
N CYS A 27 0.45 3.32 -5.05
CA CYS A 27 0.82 2.20 -4.18
C CYS A 27 -0.23 1.97 -3.08
N VAL A 28 -0.19 0.79 -2.47
CA VAL A 28 -0.94 0.55 -1.24
C VAL A 28 -0.23 1.25 -0.06
N VAL A 29 -1.03 1.86 0.82
CA VAL A 29 -0.57 2.35 2.13
C VAL A 29 -1.54 1.93 3.23
N ASN A 30 -1.05 1.99 4.46
CA ASN A 30 -1.85 1.78 5.68
C ASN A 30 -1.65 2.90 6.71
N SER A 31 -0.82 3.90 6.40
CA SER A 31 -0.48 5.04 7.25
C SER A 31 -1.36 6.27 7.01
N PHE A 32 -2.46 6.14 6.26
CA PHE A 32 -3.37 7.26 6.01
C PHE A 32 -4.27 7.49 7.23
N ALA A 33 -4.20 8.69 7.82
CA ALA A 33 -4.98 9.04 9.00
C ALA A 33 -5.37 10.52 8.99
N GLN A 34 -6.61 10.82 9.40
CA GLN A 34 -7.04 12.18 9.68
C GLN A 34 -6.41 12.67 10.99
N VAL A 35 -5.89 13.90 11.01
CA VAL A 35 -5.22 14.50 12.17
C VAL A 35 -5.91 15.76 12.71
N THR A 36 -6.76 16.42 11.92
CA THR A 36 -7.58 17.54 12.40
C THR A 36 -9.04 17.44 11.94
N SER A 37 -9.97 17.94 12.76
CA SER A 37 -11.38 18.06 12.43
C SER A 37 -11.77 19.42 11.83
N ASN A 38 -10.94 20.46 12.02
CA ASN A 38 -11.15 21.79 11.45
C ASN A 38 -10.99 21.77 9.92
N LEU A 39 -11.65 22.70 9.23
CA LEU A 39 -11.54 22.86 7.78
C LEU A 39 -10.29 23.68 7.40
N PRO A 40 -9.53 23.28 6.37
CA PRO A 40 -9.61 21.97 5.69
C PRO A 40 -9.15 20.84 6.62
N GLN A 41 -9.82 19.67 6.56
CA GLN A 41 -9.38 18.50 7.33
C GLN A 41 -7.97 18.13 6.92
N LYS A 42 -7.09 17.92 7.89
CA LYS A 42 -5.73 17.50 7.64
C LYS A 42 -5.59 16.01 7.76
N PHE A 43 -4.78 15.44 6.89
CA PHE A 43 -4.43 14.04 6.85
C PHE A 43 -2.93 13.87 6.89
N THR A 44 -2.49 12.71 7.35
CA THR A 44 -1.11 12.26 7.22
C THR A 44 -1.06 10.99 6.41
N ILE A 45 0.02 10.84 5.65
CA ILE A 45 0.41 9.61 4.98
C ILE A 45 1.92 9.50 5.08
N THR A 46 2.43 8.30 5.27
CA THR A 46 3.87 8.04 5.26
C THR A 46 4.20 7.15 4.06
N LEU A 47 5.30 7.43 3.36
CA LEU A 47 5.79 6.60 2.26
C LEU A 47 7.28 6.31 2.40
N ASN A 48 7.69 5.13 1.94
CA ASN A 48 9.09 4.78 1.85
C ASN A 48 9.73 5.49 0.63
N ARG A 49 10.92 6.07 0.81
CA ARG A 49 11.67 6.79 -0.24
C ARG A 49 11.99 5.93 -1.47
N ASP A 50 12.02 4.61 -1.32
CA ASP A 50 12.22 3.67 -2.42
C ASP A 50 10.99 3.56 -3.34
N ASN A 51 9.80 3.92 -2.86
CA ASN A 51 8.58 3.89 -3.64
C ASN A 51 8.57 5.00 -4.70
N GLU A 52 8.22 4.64 -5.93
CA GLU A 52 8.04 5.63 -6.99
C GLU A 52 6.96 6.66 -6.65
N THR A 53 5.91 6.21 -5.94
CA THR A 53 4.87 7.09 -5.42
C THR A 53 5.43 8.13 -4.45
N CYS A 54 6.44 7.81 -3.64
CA CYS A 54 7.06 8.79 -2.74
C CYS A 54 7.76 9.91 -3.51
N LYS A 55 8.52 9.54 -4.55
CA LYS A 55 9.18 10.51 -5.44
C LYS A 55 8.16 11.38 -6.16
N ALA A 56 7.11 10.75 -6.68
CA ALA A 56 6.02 11.44 -7.34
C ALA A 56 5.36 12.46 -6.40
N LEU A 57 4.99 12.08 -5.17
CA LEU A 57 4.33 12.99 -4.22
C LEU A 57 5.20 14.17 -3.80
N LEU A 58 6.53 13.99 -3.71
CA LEU A 58 7.46 15.09 -3.43
C LEU A 58 7.50 16.14 -4.54
N GLU A 59 7.23 15.75 -5.79
CA GLU A 59 7.23 16.65 -6.95
C GLU A 59 5.83 17.19 -7.28
N THR A 60 4.79 16.35 -7.24
CA THR A 60 3.43 16.72 -7.67
C THR A 60 2.65 17.45 -6.59
N GLY A 61 2.88 17.10 -5.32
CA GLY A 61 2.18 17.70 -4.17
C GLY A 61 0.67 17.43 -4.12
N THR A 62 0.11 16.63 -5.03
CA THR A 62 -1.31 16.26 -5.05
C THR A 62 -1.48 14.77 -5.35
N PHE A 63 -2.49 14.15 -4.74
CA PHE A 63 -2.77 12.74 -4.90
C PHE A 63 -4.21 12.41 -4.48
N ALA A 64 -4.74 11.31 -5.03
CA ALA A 64 -5.96 10.68 -4.58
C ALA A 64 -5.62 9.53 -3.60
N VAL A 65 -6.43 9.38 -2.56
CA VAL A 65 -6.44 8.21 -1.67
C VAL A 65 -7.80 7.55 -1.76
N THR A 66 -7.85 6.29 -2.21
CA THR A 66 -9.06 5.47 -2.16
C THR A 66 -9.01 4.47 -1.01
N LEU A 67 -10.14 4.33 -0.33
CA LEU A 67 -10.33 3.44 0.80
C LEU A 67 -10.81 2.09 0.27
N ALA A 68 -10.02 1.03 0.43
CA ALA A 68 -10.43 -0.31 0.01
C ALA A 68 -11.62 -0.78 0.84
N GLY A 69 -12.65 -1.30 0.19
CA GLY A 69 -13.77 -1.99 0.85
C GLY A 69 -13.44 -3.45 1.16
N LYS A 70 -14.29 -4.11 1.94
CA LYS A 70 -14.15 -5.55 2.23
C LYS A 70 -14.14 -6.42 0.97
N ASP A 71 -14.89 -6.02 -0.04
CA ASP A 71 -15.01 -6.71 -1.32
C ASP A 71 -13.95 -6.26 -2.35
N CYS A 72 -12.94 -5.49 -1.92
CA CYS A 72 -11.84 -5.09 -2.80
C CYS A 72 -11.08 -6.34 -3.32
N PRO A 73 -10.90 -6.48 -4.64
CA PRO A 73 -10.14 -7.60 -5.21
C PRO A 73 -8.73 -7.68 -4.61
N LYS A 74 -8.35 -8.86 -4.10
CA LYS A 74 -7.01 -9.05 -3.52
C LYS A 74 -5.92 -8.81 -4.56
N GLU A 75 -6.21 -9.11 -5.82
CA GLU A 75 -5.35 -8.90 -6.97
C GLU A 75 -5.02 -7.42 -7.16
N LEU A 76 -5.98 -6.53 -6.92
CA LEU A 76 -5.77 -5.07 -6.97
C LEU A 76 -4.81 -4.66 -5.86
N ILE A 77 -5.10 -5.06 -4.60
CA ILE A 77 -4.23 -4.73 -3.47
C ILE A 77 -2.82 -5.29 -3.69
N ASN A 78 -2.70 -6.52 -4.19
CA ASN A 78 -1.41 -7.14 -4.49
C ASN A 78 -0.66 -6.42 -5.61
N LEU A 79 -1.35 -6.02 -6.67
CA LEU A 79 -0.75 -5.27 -7.77
C LEU A 79 -0.15 -3.96 -7.28
N PHE A 80 -0.91 -3.19 -6.51
CA PHE A 80 -0.48 -1.89 -5.98
C PHE A 80 0.51 -2.01 -4.81
N GLY A 81 0.49 -3.12 -4.08
CA GLY A 81 1.37 -3.37 -2.93
C GLY A 81 2.73 -3.96 -3.30
N TYR A 82 2.81 -4.81 -4.32
CA TYR A 82 4.04 -5.59 -4.63
C TYR A 82 4.69 -5.25 -5.97
N LYS A 83 4.03 -4.51 -6.87
CA LYS A 83 4.66 -4.05 -8.12
C LYS A 83 5.01 -2.56 -8.05
N SER A 84 6.16 -2.19 -8.61
CA SER A 84 6.61 -0.80 -8.67
C SER A 84 6.06 -0.08 -9.91
N SER A 85 5.62 1.17 -9.73
CA SER A 85 5.13 2.01 -10.84
C SER A 85 6.25 2.40 -11.82
N ARG A 86 7.53 2.17 -11.46
CA ARG A 86 8.66 2.38 -12.37
C ARG A 86 8.57 1.54 -13.64
N VAL A 87 8.06 0.31 -13.49
CA VAL A 87 8.12 -0.74 -14.52
C VAL A 87 6.76 -1.30 -14.89
N THR A 88 5.71 -0.97 -14.15
CA THR A 88 4.36 -1.51 -14.38
C THR A 88 3.33 -0.38 -14.29
N ASP A 89 2.54 -0.21 -15.35
CA ASP A 89 1.31 0.59 -15.27
C ASP A 89 0.25 -0.23 -14.53
N LYS A 90 0.10 0.07 -13.25
CA LYS A 90 -0.83 -0.65 -12.35
C LYS A 90 -2.29 -0.30 -12.60
N PHE A 91 -2.57 0.76 -13.36
CA PHE A 91 -3.92 1.21 -13.68
C PHE A 91 -4.42 0.67 -15.01
N ALA A 92 -3.54 0.15 -15.88
CA ALA A 92 -3.91 -0.28 -17.24
C ALA A 92 -4.98 -1.39 -17.29
N GLY A 93 -5.09 -2.22 -16.24
CA GLY A 93 -6.07 -3.31 -16.15
C GLY A 93 -7.41 -2.93 -15.50
N TYR A 94 -7.60 -1.67 -15.11
CA TYR A 94 -8.77 -1.22 -14.35
C TYR A 94 -9.39 0.02 -15.00
N GLU A 95 -10.71 0.16 -14.86
CA GLU A 95 -11.37 1.42 -15.15
C GLU A 95 -10.81 2.50 -14.22
N THR A 96 -10.17 3.50 -14.83
CA THR A 96 -9.43 4.55 -14.12
C THR A 96 -10.14 5.89 -14.28
N PHE A 97 -10.39 6.54 -13.16
CA PHE A 97 -10.97 7.87 -13.06
C PHE A 97 -9.91 8.88 -12.66
N THR A 98 -10.19 10.17 -12.84
CA THR A 98 -9.33 11.27 -12.37
C THR A 98 -10.11 12.17 -11.43
N ASP A 99 -9.48 12.55 -10.33
CA ASP A 99 -10.08 13.51 -9.40
C ASP A 99 -9.99 14.96 -9.91
N SER A 100 -10.44 15.92 -9.10
CA SER A 100 -10.42 17.35 -9.42
C SER A 100 -9.02 17.94 -9.62
N GLN A 101 -7.96 17.21 -9.28
CA GLN A 101 -6.56 17.59 -9.45
C GLN A 101 -5.86 16.74 -10.53
N GLY A 102 -6.59 15.89 -11.25
CA GLY A 102 -6.05 15.03 -12.30
C GLY A 102 -5.36 13.76 -11.78
N ASN A 103 -5.53 13.40 -10.51
CA ASN A 103 -4.91 12.20 -9.95
C ASN A 103 -5.72 10.95 -10.29
N PRO A 104 -5.05 9.86 -10.72
CA PRO A 104 -5.72 8.63 -11.09
C PRO A 104 -6.24 7.87 -9.87
N PHE A 105 -7.42 7.29 -9.98
CA PHE A 105 -7.96 6.36 -8.98
C PHE A 105 -8.89 5.31 -9.62
N VAL A 106 -9.14 4.22 -8.88
CA VAL A 106 -10.04 3.12 -9.29
C VAL A 106 -11.24 3.12 -8.35
N LYS A 107 -12.44 2.87 -8.88
CA LYS A 107 -13.68 2.75 -8.08
C LYS A 107 -13.99 1.31 -7.66
N GLU A 108 -13.57 0.33 -8.47
CA GLU A 108 -13.79 -1.08 -8.21
C GLU A 108 -13.30 -1.50 -6.82
N GLY A 109 -14.22 -2.00 -5.99
CA GLY A 109 -13.91 -2.48 -4.65
C GLY A 109 -13.53 -1.39 -3.64
N MET A 110 -13.75 -0.11 -3.93
CA MET A 110 -13.45 1.02 -3.03
C MET A 110 -14.73 1.57 -2.39
N VAL A 111 -14.63 2.07 -1.15
CA VAL A 111 -15.78 2.64 -0.41
C VAL A 111 -15.79 4.17 -0.40
N ALA A 112 -14.63 4.81 -0.49
CA ALA A 112 -14.52 6.26 -0.50
C ALA A 112 -13.22 6.72 -1.16
N ARG A 113 -13.16 7.99 -1.53
CA ARG A 113 -11.99 8.68 -2.07
C ARG A 113 -11.81 10.03 -1.40
N VAL A 114 -10.57 10.39 -1.10
CA VAL A 114 -10.16 11.71 -0.63
C VAL A 114 -9.09 12.24 -1.58
N THR A 115 -9.24 13.48 -2.06
CA THR A 115 -8.16 14.17 -2.76
C THR A 115 -7.38 15.00 -1.76
N CYS A 116 -6.06 14.84 -1.80
CA CYS A 116 -5.14 15.43 -0.86
C CYS A 116 -4.17 16.37 -1.58
N LYS A 117 -3.85 17.48 -0.92
CA LYS A 117 -2.76 18.38 -1.30
C LYS A 117 -1.72 18.42 -0.18
N VAL A 118 -0.47 18.11 -0.49
CA VAL A 118 0.65 18.19 0.45
C VAL A 118 0.84 19.63 0.88
N VAL A 119 0.92 19.85 2.19
CA VAL A 119 1.19 21.16 2.81
C VAL A 119 2.51 21.20 3.55
N ASP A 120 2.98 20.05 4.04
CA ASP A 120 4.28 19.94 4.70
C ASP A 120 4.81 18.50 4.61
N THR A 121 6.11 18.34 4.82
CA THR A 121 6.78 17.04 4.84
C THR A 121 7.77 16.96 5.99
N MET A 122 7.86 15.78 6.62
CA MET A 122 8.81 15.50 7.68
C MET A 122 9.59 14.23 7.36
N ASP A 123 10.91 14.30 7.54
CA ASP A 123 11.80 13.16 7.39
C ASP A 123 11.74 12.22 8.60
N VAL A 124 11.48 10.94 8.33
CA VAL A 124 11.38 9.89 9.34
C VAL A 124 12.29 8.71 8.93
N GLY A 125 13.57 9.03 8.71
CA GLY A 125 14.60 8.08 8.25
C GLY A 125 14.40 7.69 6.79
N ARG A 126 14.15 6.40 6.51
CA ARG A 126 13.89 5.90 5.14
C ARG A 126 12.50 6.28 4.61
N TYR A 127 11.68 6.91 5.45
CA TYR A 127 10.32 7.30 5.13
C TYR A 127 10.18 8.82 5.14
N VAL A 128 9.21 9.31 4.38
CA VAL A 128 8.73 10.70 4.43
C VAL A 128 7.28 10.67 4.91
N LEU A 129 6.99 11.44 5.96
CA LEU A 129 5.63 11.72 6.40
C LEU A 129 5.15 12.99 5.70
N PHE A 130 4.01 12.91 5.03
CA PHE A 130 3.37 14.02 4.34
C PHE A 130 2.16 14.49 5.17
N LEU A 131 2.15 15.75 5.55
CA LEU A 131 0.97 16.43 6.08
C LEU A 131 0.22 17.02 4.89
N CYS A 132 -1.08 16.77 4.81
CA CYS A 132 -1.89 17.10 3.64
C CYS A 132 -3.22 17.75 4.05
N ASP A 133 -3.70 18.69 3.25
CA ASP A 133 -5.08 19.17 3.31
C ASP A 133 -5.97 18.26 2.45
N GLY A 134 -7.13 17.87 2.97
CA GLY A 134 -8.21 17.27 2.18
C GLY A 134 -8.92 18.37 1.39
N VAL A 135 -8.86 18.29 0.06
CA VAL A 135 -9.45 19.31 -0.83
C VAL A 135 -10.83 18.92 -1.35
N ASP A 136 -11.11 17.62 -1.43
CA ASP A 136 -12.39 17.08 -1.89
C ASP A 136 -12.53 15.61 -1.45
N GLY A 137 -13.77 15.09 -1.44
CA GLY A 137 -14.07 13.70 -1.08
C GLY A 137 -15.35 13.16 -1.73
N GLU A 138 -15.38 11.85 -2.00
CA GLU A 138 -16.51 11.17 -2.64
C GLU A 138 -16.74 9.80 -1.99
N ILE A 139 -17.99 9.45 -1.73
CA ILE A 139 -18.40 8.10 -1.36
C ILE A 139 -18.55 7.27 -2.64
N LEU A 140 -17.84 6.15 -2.72
CA LEU A 140 -17.77 5.29 -3.90
C LEU A 140 -18.61 4.03 -3.78
N GLY A 141 -18.87 3.58 -2.54
CA GLY A 141 -19.60 2.37 -2.25
C GLY A 141 -20.09 2.35 -0.81
N GLU A 142 -20.94 1.37 -0.51
CA GLU A 142 -21.45 1.14 0.84
C GLU A 142 -20.48 0.29 1.68
N GLY A 143 -20.69 0.29 2.99
CA GLY A 143 -19.93 -0.55 3.91
C GLY A 143 -18.71 0.14 4.54
N ARG A 144 -17.89 -0.67 5.22
CA ARG A 144 -16.71 -0.21 5.96
C ARG A 144 -15.45 -0.51 5.15
N MET A 145 -14.44 0.34 5.36
CA MET A 145 -13.08 0.13 4.88
C MET A 145 -12.51 -1.20 5.39
N LEU A 146 -11.76 -1.88 4.52
CA LEU A 146 -10.96 -3.06 4.81
C LEU A 146 -9.79 -2.70 5.74
N THR A 147 -9.61 -3.51 6.77
CA THR A 147 -8.46 -3.39 7.67
C THR A 147 -7.34 -4.34 7.30
N VAL A 148 -6.12 -4.04 7.76
CA VAL A 148 -4.94 -4.90 7.58
C VAL A 148 -5.18 -6.29 8.19
N ASP A 149 -5.81 -6.37 9.36
CA ASP A 149 -6.17 -7.65 9.99
C ASP A 149 -7.08 -8.50 9.09
N GLU A 150 -8.11 -7.89 8.51
CA GLU A 150 -9.05 -8.57 7.62
C GLU A 150 -8.38 -8.99 6.31
N PHE A 151 -7.50 -8.16 5.75
CA PHE A 151 -6.76 -8.48 4.53
C PHE A 151 -5.82 -9.68 4.72
N LEU A 152 -5.09 -9.71 5.84
CA LEU A 152 -4.11 -10.76 6.12
C LEU A 152 -4.76 -12.08 6.57
N GLY A 153 -5.93 -12.03 7.20
CA GLY A 153 -6.63 -13.21 7.71
C GLY A 153 -5.88 -13.96 8.83
N LYS A 154 -6.40 -15.11 9.26
CA LYS A 154 -5.85 -15.93 10.36
C LYS A 154 -4.54 -16.70 10.04
N GLY A 155 -3.79 -16.31 9.01
CA GLY A 155 -2.57 -17.02 8.55
C GLY A 155 -1.62 -16.15 7.73
N ALA A 156 -1.53 -14.87 8.09
CA ALA A 156 -0.97 -13.76 7.32
C ALA A 156 0.26 -14.08 6.44
N ALA A 157 0.10 -13.86 5.13
CA ALA A 157 1.23 -13.59 4.23
C ALA A 157 1.96 -12.30 4.65
N ALA A 158 3.22 -12.15 4.24
CA ALA A 158 4.01 -10.94 4.44
C ALA A 158 3.27 -9.69 3.97
N VAL A 159 3.38 -8.58 4.71
CA VAL A 159 3.16 -7.25 4.11
C VAL A 159 4.35 -6.89 3.21
N PRO A 160 4.18 -6.07 2.15
CA PRO A 160 5.28 -5.69 1.29
C PRO A 160 6.48 -5.11 2.07
N PRO A 161 7.73 -5.36 1.68
CA PRO A 161 8.92 -4.85 2.40
C PRO A 161 8.98 -3.33 2.54
N THR A 162 8.31 -2.61 1.63
CA THR A 162 8.25 -1.14 1.65
C THR A 162 7.02 -0.59 2.39
N ALA A 163 6.15 -1.45 2.93
CA ALA A 163 4.99 -1.00 3.69
C ALA A 163 5.41 -0.18 4.91
N THR A 164 4.62 0.83 5.25
CA THR A 164 4.89 1.72 6.38
C THR A 164 4.65 1.08 7.73
N VAL A 165 3.67 0.18 7.82
CA VAL A 165 3.51 -0.70 8.97
C VAL A 165 4.04 -2.07 8.58
N TYR A 166 5.23 -2.39 9.07
CA TYR A 166 5.81 -3.72 8.99
C TYR A 166 5.41 -4.48 10.26
N ARG A 167 4.51 -5.46 10.13
CA ARG A 167 4.34 -6.46 11.18
C ARG A 167 5.40 -7.52 10.91
N THR A 168 6.48 -7.48 11.68
CA THR A 168 7.31 -8.68 11.87
C THR A 168 6.38 -9.75 12.42
N LEU A 169 5.99 -10.72 11.60
CA LEU A 169 5.88 -12.08 12.12
C LEU A 169 7.23 -12.38 12.79
N GLU A 170 7.23 -13.13 13.89
CA GLU A 170 8.44 -13.60 14.57
C GLU A 170 9.50 -14.05 13.53
N GLU A 171 10.78 -14.12 13.89
CA GLU A 171 11.88 -14.57 13.01
C GLU A 171 11.76 -16.04 12.58
N VAL A 172 10.58 -16.47 12.16
CA VAL A 172 10.35 -17.61 11.30
C VAL A 172 11.01 -17.24 9.97
N GLY A 173 11.99 -18.05 9.54
CA GLY A 173 12.80 -17.79 8.35
C GLY A 173 11.98 -17.26 7.16
N SER A 174 12.59 -16.40 6.32
CA SER A 174 11.90 -15.84 5.17
C SER A 174 12.47 -16.38 3.87
N TRP A 175 11.62 -16.50 2.85
CA TRP A 175 11.95 -17.03 1.53
C TRP A 175 11.53 -16.02 0.47
N VAL A 176 12.44 -15.65 -0.43
CA VAL A 176 12.23 -14.62 -1.45
C VAL A 176 12.14 -15.28 -2.81
N CYS A 177 11.06 -14.99 -3.54
CA CYS A 177 10.91 -15.36 -4.94
C CYS A 177 11.96 -14.61 -5.78
N PRO A 178 12.84 -15.29 -6.51
CA PRO A 178 13.87 -14.62 -7.31
C PRO A 178 13.30 -13.89 -8.53
N TRP A 179 12.06 -14.20 -8.95
CA TRP A 179 11.47 -13.61 -10.15
C TRP A 179 10.74 -12.30 -9.88
N CYS A 180 9.99 -12.21 -8.79
CA CYS A 180 9.15 -11.05 -8.49
C CYS A 180 9.45 -10.40 -7.13
N GLY A 181 10.34 -10.97 -6.33
CA GLY A 181 10.68 -10.46 -5.00
C GLY A 181 9.62 -10.73 -3.93
N PHE A 182 8.59 -11.54 -4.20
CA PHE A 182 7.61 -11.95 -3.19
C PHE A 182 8.30 -12.63 -2.01
N VAL A 183 7.97 -12.21 -0.78
CA VAL A 183 8.54 -12.78 0.44
C VAL A 183 7.49 -13.67 1.12
N TYR A 184 7.82 -14.94 1.29
CA TYR A 184 7.09 -15.87 2.15
C TYR A 184 7.75 -15.89 3.54
N HIS A 185 6.98 -15.67 4.61
CA HIS A 185 7.47 -15.83 5.97
C HIS A 185 7.01 -17.19 6.51
N GLY A 186 7.97 -18.03 6.87
CA GLY A 186 7.74 -19.38 7.37
C GLY A 186 9.03 -20.19 7.32
N GLU A 187 9.25 -21.01 8.34
CA GLU A 187 10.52 -21.73 8.51
C GLU A 187 10.82 -22.63 7.31
N LYS A 188 9.78 -23.23 6.73
CA LYS A 188 9.83 -24.07 5.54
C LYS A 188 8.70 -23.68 4.59
N LEU A 189 9.00 -23.72 3.29
CA LEU A 189 7.97 -23.62 2.26
C LEU A 189 7.12 -24.90 2.24
N PRO A 190 5.79 -24.79 2.09
CA PRO A 190 4.93 -25.95 1.86
C PRO A 190 5.38 -26.74 0.63
N GLU A 191 5.14 -28.05 0.63
CA GLU A 191 5.43 -28.90 -0.52
C GLU A 191 4.55 -28.50 -1.71
N GLY A 192 5.15 -28.38 -2.90
CA GLY A 192 4.45 -27.89 -4.10
C GLY A 192 4.05 -26.41 -4.06
N TYR A 193 4.63 -25.60 -3.15
CA TYR A 193 4.34 -24.17 -3.08
C TYR A 193 4.57 -23.47 -4.43
N VAL A 194 3.69 -22.54 -4.78
CA VAL A 194 3.80 -21.71 -5.99
C VAL A 194 3.66 -20.25 -5.61
N CYS A 195 4.53 -19.40 -6.14
CA CYS A 195 4.48 -17.97 -5.88
C CYS A 195 3.12 -17.41 -6.31
N PRO A 196 2.37 -16.75 -5.40
CA PRO A 196 1.05 -16.23 -5.72
C PRO A 196 1.09 -15.04 -6.70
N LEU A 197 2.26 -14.41 -6.90
CA LEU A 197 2.40 -13.24 -7.76
C LEU A 197 2.82 -13.55 -9.20
N CYS A 198 3.63 -14.59 -9.42
CA CYS A 198 4.24 -14.85 -10.72
C CYS A 198 4.25 -16.33 -11.14
N GLY A 199 3.73 -17.23 -10.32
CA GLY A 199 3.71 -18.66 -10.62
C GLY A 199 5.07 -19.37 -10.48
N CYS A 200 6.11 -18.67 -9.97
CA CYS A 200 7.41 -19.29 -9.70
C CYS A 200 7.26 -20.50 -8.75
N PRO A 201 7.78 -21.69 -9.09
CA PRO A 201 7.80 -22.83 -8.18
C PRO A 201 8.57 -22.51 -6.89
N GLY A 202 8.07 -23.01 -5.76
CA GLY A 202 8.62 -22.80 -4.43
C GLY A 202 10.07 -23.26 -4.31
N GLU A 203 10.46 -24.28 -5.07
CA GLU A 203 11.83 -24.81 -5.17
C GLU A 203 12.86 -23.75 -5.59
N LYS A 204 12.42 -22.68 -6.28
CA LYS A 204 13.28 -21.59 -6.74
C LYS A 204 13.42 -20.47 -5.72
N PHE A 205 12.67 -20.50 -4.62
CA PHE A 205 12.74 -19.45 -3.62
C PHE A 205 14.08 -19.49 -2.88
N ILE A 206 14.61 -18.30 -2.60
CA ILE A 206 15.89 -18.12 -1.93
C ILE A 206 15.61 -17.82 -0.46
N ARG A 207 16.14 -18.64 0.46
CA ARG A 207 16.04 -18.35 1.89
C ARG A 207 16.83 -17.09 2.20
N LYS A 208 16.18 -16.11 2.83
CA LYS A 208 16.84 -14.95 3.42
C LYS A 208 17.24 -15.32 4.84
N GLU A 209 18.53 -15.50 5.06
CA GLU A 209 19.08 -15.59 6.41
C GLU A 209 18.93 -14.22 7.08
N GLY A 210 18.50 -14.22 8.35
CA GLY A 210 18.27 -12.98 9.09
C GLY A 210 19.58 -12.29 9.41
N GLU A 211 19.67 -11.00 9.06
CA GLU A 211 20.58 -10.04 9.70
C GLU A 211 19.90 -9.43 10.94
#